data_AF-A0A9E2L480-F1
#
_entry.id   AF-A0A9E2L480-F1
#
_cell.length_a   1.000
_cell.length_b   1.000
_cell.length_c   1.000
_cell.angle_alpha   90.00
_cell.angle_beta   90.00
_cell.angle_gamma   90.00
#
_symmetry.space_group_name_H-M   'P 1'
#
loop_
_entity.id
_entity.type
_entity.pdbx_description
1 polymer ?
#
loop_
_entity_poly.entity_id
_entity_poly.type
_entity_poly.pdbx_seq_one_letter_code
_entity_poly.pdbx_strand_id
1 'polypeptide(L)' 'VAEFLIEASEIKVGDKLLITGPTTGAMFVTLEEARVDLKPVDVVPKGVHVSFKVPGRIRPSDKLYRMVPTEELKKK' A
#
# COMPACT_ATOMS: atom_id res chain seq x y z
N VAL A 1 -4.64 -4.93 11.24
CA VAL A 1 -3.51 -4.07 10.82
C VAL A 1 -2.55 -4.94 10.05
N ALA A 2 -2.00 -4.42 8.96
CA ALA A 2 -1.03 -5.11 8.12
C ALA A 2 0.27 -4.31 8.09
N GLU A 3 1.39 -5.02 7.96
CA GLU A 3 2.70 -4.43 7.75
C GLU A 3 3.22 -4.85 6.37
N PHE A 4 3.73 -3.89 5.62
CA PHE A 4 4.33 -4.12 4.30
C PHE A 4 5.67 -3.39 4.18
N LEU A 5 6.62 -4.03 3.50
CA LEU A 5 7.85 -3.39 3.04
C LEU A 5 7.57 -2.72 1.69
N ILE A 6 7.85 -1.42 1.58
CA ILE A 6 7.72 -0.70 0.32
C ILE A 6 8.98 -0.86 -0.53
N GLU A 7 8.92 -1.66 -1.60
CA GLU A 7 10.13 -1.95 -2.41
C GLU A 7 10.36 -0.97 -3.55
N ALA A 8 9.30 -0.57 -4.27
CA ALA A 8 9.45 0.06 -5.58
C ALA A 8 9.12 1.57 -5.60
N SER A 9 7.98 1.97 -5.04
CA SER A 9 7.44 3.32 -5.20
C SER A 9 6.95 3.86 -3.88
N GLU A 10 7.14 5.16 -3.67
CA GLU A 10 6.59 5.85 -2.51
C GLU A 10 5.06 5.81 -2.50
N ILE A 11 4.48 5.71 -1.30
CA ILE A 11 3.04 5.68 -1.10
C ILE A 11 2.65 6.90 -0.28
N LYS A 12 1.53 7.52 -0.64
CA LYS A 12 0.98 8.68 0.06
C LYS A 12 -0.39 8.37 0.64
N VAL A 13 -0.71 8.99 1.78
CA VAL A 13 -2.08 8.99 2.33
C VAL A 13 -3.06 9.51 1.29
N GLY A 14 -4.14 8.76 1.06
CA GLY A 14 -5.12 8.97 0.00
C GLY A 14 -4.92 8.10 -1.24
N ASP A 15 -3.78 7.43 -1.40
CA ASP A 15 -3.54 6.55 -2.55
C ASP A 15 -4.44 5.30 -2.51
N LYS A 16 -4.86 4.87 -3.69
CA LYS A 16 -5.54 3.59 -3.87
C LYS A 16 -4.50 2.49 -4.01
N LEU A 17 -4.59 1.51 -3.13
CA LEU A 17 -3.74 0.34 -3.10
C LEU A 17 -4.54 -0.90 -3.47
N LEU A 18 -3.86 -1.82 -4.13
CA LEU A 18 -4.36 -3.12 -4.52
C LEU A 18 -3.50 -4.19 -3.84
N ILE A 19 -4.11 -4.95 -2.95
CA ILE A 19 -3.51 -6.14 -2.34
C ILE A 19 -3.95 -7.34 -3.17
N THR A 20 -3.00 -8.12 -3.67
CA THR A 20 -3.28 -9.34 -4.44
C THR A 20 -2.59 -10.54 -3.82
N GLY A 21 -3.27 -11.68 -3.78
CA GLY A 21 -2.71 -12.90 -3.21
C GLY A 21 -3.41 -14.16 -3.73
N PRO A 22 -2.72 -15.31 -3.70
CA PRO A 22 -3.29 -16.57 -4.21
C PRO A 22 -4.56 -16.99 -3.47
N THR A 23 -4.62 -16.74 -2.16
CA THR A 23 -5.79 -17.06 -1.33
C THR A 23 -6.67 -15.85 -1.02
N THR A 24 -6.08 -14.66 -0.98
CA THR A 24 -6.77 -13.41 -0.64
C THR A 24 -7.53 -12.84 -1.85
N GLY A 25 -7.14 -13.22 -3.06
CA GLY A 25 -7.71 -12.71 -4.30
C GLY A 25 -7.23 -11.29 -4.58
N ALA A 26 -8.15 -10.37 -4.88
CA ALA A 26 -7.87 -8.96 -5.11
C ALA A 26 -8.66 -8.11 -4.11
N MET A 27 -7.96 -7.26 -3.37
CA MET A 27 -8.55 -6.39 -2.35
C MET A 27 -8.08 -4.95 -2.56
N PHE A 28 -9.05 -4.07 -2.72
CA PHE A 28 -8.80 -2.64 -2.85
C PHE A 28 -8.82 -2.00 -1.46
N VAL A 29 -7.82 -1.19 -1.17
CA VAL A 29 -7.73 -0.45 0.08
C VAL A 29 -7.26 0.96 -0.21
N THR A 30 -7.88 1.94 0.43
CA THR A 30 -7.42 3.33 0.38
C THR A 30 -6.53 3.54 1.60
N LEU A 31 -5.36 4.14 1.41
CA LEU A 31 -4.46 4.44 2.53
C LEU A 31 -5.03 5.63 3.33
N GLU A 32 -5.73 5.36 4.44
CA GLU A 32 -6.25 6.41 5.33
C GLU A 32 -5.18 6.96 6.28
N GLU A 33 -4.39 6.05 6.86
CA GLU A 33 -3.33 6.41 7.80
C GLU A 33 -2.17 5.41 7.63
N ALA A 34 -0.98 5.94 7.37
CA ALA A 34 0.25 5.16 7.35
C ALA A 34 1.07 5.44 8.61
N ARG A 35 1.54 4.37 9.26
CA ARG A 35 2.44 4.46 10.41
C ARG A 35 3.79 3.83 10.07
N VAL A 36 4.86 4.56 10.35
CA VAL A 36 6.25 4.10 10.28
C VAL A 36 6.85 4.28 11.66
N ASP A 37 7.41 3.22 12.25
CA ASP A 37 8.01 3.25 13.60
C ASP A 37 7.09 3.89 14.66
N LEU A 38 5.79 3.53 14.64
CA LEU A 38 4.72 4.05 15.49
C LEU A 38 4.32 5.53 15.26
N LYS A 39 4.99 6.23 14.34
CA LYS A 39 4.67 7.62 13.99
C LYS A 39 3.77 7.68 12.76
N PRO A 40 2.69 8.48 12.78
CA PRO A 40 1.90 8.73 11.57
C PRO A 40 2.73 9.53 10.58
N VAL A 41 2.73 9.11 9.32
CA VAL A 41 3.44 9.78 8.22
C VAL A 41 2.53 9.91 7.01
N ASP A 42 2.65 11.05 6.30
CA ASP A 42 1.84 11.30 5.10
C ASP A 42 2.42 10.61 3.86
N VAL A 43 3.75 10.46 3.81
CA VAL A 43 4.49 9.87 2.69
C VAL A 43 5.43 8.81 3.21
N VAL A 44 5.37 7.63 2.61
CA VAL A 44 6.24 6.49 2.91
C VAL A 44 7.20 6.30 1.74
N PRO A 45 8.52 6.50 1.93
CA PRO A 45 9.50 6.29 0.88
C PRO A 45 9.79 4.79 0.67
N LYS A 46 10.47 4.46 -0.43
CA LYS A 46 10.97 3.11 -0.69
C LYS A 46 11.96 2.66 0.41
N GLY A 47 11.98 1.36 0.67
CA GLY A 47 12.82 0.71 1.68
C GLY A 47 12.29 0.80 3.11
N VAL A 48 11.07 1.29 3.31
CA VAL A 48 10.49 1.49 4.65
C VAL A 48 9.35 0.51 4.91
N HIS A 49 9.28 0.04 6.16
CA HIS A 49 8.16 -0.73 6.68
C HIS A 49 7.01 0.19 7.07
N VAL A 50 5.85 -0.01 6.46
CA VAL A 50 4.63 0.72 6.78
C VAL A 50 3.58 -0.20 7.37
N SER A 51 2.95 0.26 8.43
CA SER A 51 1.75 -0.36 9.00
C SER A 51 0.51 0.48 8.70
N PHE A 52 -0.54 -0.17 8.20
CA PHE A 52 -1.83 0.48 7.96
C PHE A 52 -3.01 -0.48 8.22
N LYS A 53 -4.21 0.11 8.32
CA LYS A 53 -5.44 -0.66 8.54
C LYS A 53 -5.89 -1.31 7.23
N VAL A 54 -6.06 -2.63 7.24
CA VAL A 54 -6.63 -3.40 6.13
C VAL A 54 -8.03 -3.90 6.49
N PRO A 55 -8.95 -3.98 5.52
CA PRO A 55 -10.33 -4.40 5.78
C PRO A 55 -10.47 -5.91 5.96
N GLY A 56 -9.50 -6.70 5.47
CA GLY A 56 -9.54 -8.17 5.47
C GLY A 56 -8.26 -8.83 5.97
N ARG A 57 -8.31 -10.16 6.07
CA ARG A 57 -7.20 -10.99 6.56
C ARG A 57 -6.20 -11.28 5.44
N ILE A 58 -5.08 -10.55 5.44
CA ILE A 58 -3.97 -10.76 4.49
C ILE A 58 -3.05 -11.93 4.86
N ARG A 59 -2.17 -12.34 3.95
CA ARG A 59 -1.10 -13.33 4.15
C ARG A 59 0.27 -12.77 3.75
N PRO A 60 1.37 -13.32 4.29
CA PRO A 60 2.72 -12.86 3.94
C PRO A 60 3.09 -12.97 2.46
N SER A 61 2.41 -13.84 1.71
CA SER A 61 2.60 -14.01 0.26
C SER A 61 1.80 -13.01 -0.59
N ASP A 62 1.04 -12.11 0.04
CA ASP A 62 0.25 -11.11 -0.66
C ASP A 62 1.16 -9.96 -1.14
N LYS A 63 0.91 -9.48 -2.36
CA LYS A 63 1.63 -8.38 -2.99
C LYS A 63 0.82 -7.10 -2.89
N LEU A 64 1.52 -5.98 -2.70
CA LEU A 64 0.93 -4.65 -2.64
C LEU A 64 1.30 -3.85 -3.90
N TYR A 65 0.29 -3.30 -4.57
CA TYR A 65 0.46 -2.43 -5.73
C TYR A 65 -0.21 -1.09 -5.49
N ARG A 66 0.46 0.00 -5.85
CA ARG A 66 -0.16 1.33 -5.93
C ARG A 66 -0.88 1.45 -7.26
N MET A 67 -2.18 1.77 -7.23
CA MET A 67 -2.91 2.05 -8.45
C MET A 67 -2.58 3.45 -8.95
N VAL A 68 -2.10 3.52 -10.18
CA VAL A 68 -1.80 4.78 -10.88
C VAL A 68 -2.86 4.98 -11.95
N PRO A 69 -3.58 6.12 -11.98
CA PRO A 69 -4.52 6.43 -13.05
C PRO A 69 -3.82 6.46 -14.40
N THR A 70 -4.52 6.01 -15.44
CA THR A 70 -4.01 5.98 -16.82
C THR A 70 -3.63 7.38 -17.34
N GLU A 71 -4.22 8.43 -16.77
CA GLU A 71 -3.94 9.83 -17.10
C GLU A 71 -2.54 10.27 -16.68
N GLU A 72 -2.00 9.73 -15.58
CA GLU A 72 -0.64 10.02 -15.11
C GLU A 72 0.41 9.24 -15.93
N LEU A 73 0.06 8.04 -16.40
CA LEU A 73 0.92 7.23 -17.27
C LEU A 73 1.13 7.85 -18.66
N LYS A 74 0.14 8.60 -19.17
CA LYS A 74 0.24 9.28 -20.48
C LYS A 74 1.10 10.55 -20.46
N LYS A 75 1.46 11.06 -19.28
CA LYS A 75 2.28 12.27 -19.12
C LYS A 75 3.77 11.97 -18.96
N LYS A 76 4.17 10.70 -19.00
CA LYS A 76 5.55 10.24 -18.89
C LYS A 76 6.05 9.75 -20.24
#